data_AF-A0A941IJ74-F1
#
_entry.id   AF-A0A941IJ74-F1
#
_cell.length_a   1.000
_cell.length_b   1.000
_cell.length_c   1.000
_cell.angle_alpha   90.00
_cell.angle_beta   90.00
_cell.angle_gamma   90.00
#
_symmetry.space_group_name_H-M   'P 1'
#
loop_
_entity.id
_entity.type
_entity.pdbx_description
1 polymer ?
#
loop_
_entity_poly.entity_id
_entity_poly.type
_entity_poly.pdbx_seq_one_letter_code
_entity_poly.pdbx_strand_id
1 'polypeptide(L)'
;MNLWERDIFPRHDELDQLTAPTRLRIAVEAIDWTLRTSTTPIRYQAAADWIEEVMTEARAAVAEQAGHVDLSEDLAEQFDEVDEDADETGVSQLLMGVANVYEFDSFTSKALEGTLFACYVFSQQREVPEPETIEEEEAVARCREVIAHQQRLIETAAGW
;
A
#
# COMPACT_ATOMS: atom_id res chain seq x y z
N MET A 1 -8.75 7.51 15.15
CA MET A 1 -9.70 7.09 14.13
C MET A 1 -9.63 8.11 13.01
N ASN A 2 -8.91 7.77 11.94
CA ASN A 2 -8.84 8.56 10.71
C ASN A 2 -9.92 8.13 9.71
N LEU A 3 -9.98 8.77 8.55
CA LEU A 3 -11.00 8.49 7.54
C LEU A 3 -10.90 7.07 6.98
N TRP A 4 -9.69 6.54 6.81
CA TRP A 4 -9.47 5.17 6.33
C TRP A 4 -9.95 4.12 7.32
N GLU A 5 -9.66 4.30 8.61
CA GLU A 5 -10.14 3.43 9.69
C GLU A 5 -11.67 3.43 9.80
N ARG A 6 -12.33 4.53 9.42
CA ARG A 6 -13.79 4.59 9.37
C ARG A 6 -14.37 3.79 8.20
N ASP A 7 -13.74 3.87 7.03
CA ASP A 7 -14.36 3.45 5.75
C ASP A 7 -13.86 2.10 5.21
N ILE A 8 -12.66 1.65 5.62
CA ILE A 8 -12.04 0.41 5.15
C ILE A 8 -11.92 -0.63 6.26
N PHE A 9 -11.46 -0.26 7.46
CA PHE A 9 -11.25 -1.21 8.58
C PHE A 9 -12.48 -2.07 8.94
N PRO A 10 -13.74 -1.57 8.86
CA PRO A 10 -14.91 -2.43 9.08
C PRO A 10 -15.04 -3.62 8.13
N ARG A 11 -14.28 -3.65 7.03
CA ARG A 11 -14.24 -4.72 6.04
C ARG A 11 -13.20 -5.80 6.35
N HIS A 12 -12.58 -5.78 7.53
CA HIS A 12 -11.59 -6.77 7.98
C HIS A 12 -12.00 -8.22 7.69
N ASP A 13 -13.22 -8.60 8.07
CA ASP A 13 -13.77 -9.95 7.87
C ASP A 13 -13.84 -10.34 6.38
N GLU A 14 -14.06 -9.37 5.48
CA GLU A 14 -14.06 -9.61 4.03
C GLU A 14 -12.63 -9.90 3.53
N LEU A 15 -11.64 -9.16 4.02
CA LEU A 15 -10.23 -9.34 3.65
C LEU A 15 -9.68 -10.70 4.13
N ASP A 16 -10.11 -11.13 5.32
CA ASP A 16 -9.78 -12.43 5.90
C ASP A 16 -10.24 -13.60 5.01
N GLN A 17 -11.42 -13.48 4.39
CA GLN A 17 -12.00 -14.50 3.53
C GLN A 17 -11.32 -14.65 2.17
N LEU A 18 -10.57 -13.63 1.73
CA LEU A 18 -9.84 -13.68 0.46
C LEU A 18 -8.68 -14.68 0.54
N THR A 19 -8.34 -15.30 -0.59
CA THR A 19 -7.14 -16.13 -0.68
C THR A 19 -5.87 -15.28 -0.67
N ALA A 20 -4.74 -15.81 -0.20
CA ALA A 20 -3.46 -15.09 -0.20
C ALA A 20 -3.07 -14.51 -1.58
N PRO A 21 -3.22 -15.24 -2.72
CA PRO A 21 -2.99 -14.68 -4.06
C PRO A 21 -3.90 -13.48 -4.38
N THR A 22 -5.17 -13.54 -3.96
CA THR A 22 -6.11 -12.44 -4.17
C THR A 22 -5.73 -11.21 -3.35
N ARG A 23 -5.35 -11.40 -2.09
CA ARG A 23 -4.89 -10.32 -1.21
C ARG A 23 -3.63 -9.65 -1.76
N LEU A 24 -2.64 -10.45 -2.17
CA LEU A 24 -1.40 -9.95 -2.77
C LEU A 24 -1.67 -9.13 -4.03
N ARG A 25 -2.56 -9.62 -4.90
CA ARG A 25 -2.99 -8.88 -6.09
C ARG A 25 -3.60 -7.51 -5.73
N ILE A 26 -4.48 -7.45 -4.73
CA ILE A 26 -5.08 -6.16 -4.28
C ILE A 26 -3.99 -5.21 -3.77
N ALA A 27 -3.06 -5.70 -2.95
CA ALA A 27 -1.96 -4.90 -2.41
C ALA A 27 -1.11 -4.29 -3.54
N VAL A 28 -0.69 -5.12 -4.50
CA VAL A 28 0.11 -4.70 -5.67
C VAL A 28 -0.66 -3.68 -6.53
N GLU A 29 -1.94 -3.94 -6.82
CA GLU A 29 -2.79 -3.01 -7.59
C GLU A 29 -2.97 -1.66 -6.87
N ALA A 30 -3.11 -1.67 -5.55
CA ALA A 30 -3.24 -0.45 -4.75
C ALA A 30 -1.95 0.38 -4.76
N ILE A 31 -0.78 -0.26 -4.62
CA ILE A 31 0.53 0.42 -4.68
C ILE A 31 0.75 1.01 -6.09
N ASP A 32 0.55 0.22 -7.15
CA ASP A 32 0.71 0.66 -8.54
C ASP A 32 -0.21 1.85 -8.86
N TRP A 33 -1.47 1.77 -8.44
CA TRP A 33 -2.40 2.87 -8.63
C TRP A 33 -1.98 4.13 -7.86
N THR A 34 -1.51 3.96 -6.62
CA THR A 34 -1.06 5.05 -5.75
C THR A 34 0.14 5.78 -6.37
N LEU A 35 1.17 5.06 -6.80
CA LEU A 35 2.35 5.60 -7.48
C LEU A 35 1.98 6.32 -8.77
N ARG A 36 1.17 5.69 -9.63
CA ARG A 36 0.78 6.25 -10.93
C ARG A 36 -0.07 7.51 -10.83
N THR A 37 -0.90 7.61 -9.79
CA THR A 37 -1.86 8.72 -9.63
C THR A 37 -1.40 9.79 -8.65
N SER A 38 -0.24 9.60 -8.02
CA SER A 38 0.37 10.65 -7.20
C SER A 38 0.68 11.87 -8.06
N THR A 39 0.27 13.06 -7.60
CA THR A 39 0.53 14.33 -8.28
C THR A 39 2.00 14.74 -8.19
N THR A 40 2.69 14.29 -7.14
CA THR A 40 4.09 14.60 -6.89
C THR A 40 4.90 13.30 -6.87
N PRO A 41 5.86 13.10 -7.77
CA PRO A 41 6.70 11.91 -7.78
C PRO A 41 7.60 11.88 -6.54
N ILE A 42 8.00 10.67 -6.15
CA ILE A 42 9.04 10.46 -5.15
C ILE A 42 10.35 11.02 -5.71
N ARG A 43 11.00 11.91 -4.97
CA ARG A 43 12.23 12.59 -5.38
C ARG A 43 13.47 11.87 -4.90
N TYR A 44 13.38 11.14 -3.79
CA TYR A 44 14.47 10.33 -3.30
C TYR A 44 14.65 9.10 -4.20
N GLN A 45 15.70 9.13 -5.04
CA GLN A 45 15.88 8.14 -6.11
C GLN A 45 16.06 6.72 -5.56
N ALA A 46 16.78 6.53 -4.46
CA ALA A 46 16.98 5.20 -3.88
C ALA A 46 15.64 4.58 -3.44
N ALA A 47 14.73 5.36 -2.84
CA ALA A 47 13.39 4.88 -2.54
C ALA A 47 12.59 4.55 -3.79
N ALA A 48 12.67 5.36 -4.84
CA ALA A 48 11.97 5.07 -6.09
C ALA A 48 12.48 3.80 -6.77
N ASP A 49 13.80 3.59 -6.80
CA ASP A 49 14.45 2.42 -7.39
C ASP A 49 14.11 1.16 -6.59
N TRP A 50 14.25 1.21 -5.26
CA TRP A 50 13.92 0.10 -4.38
C TRP A 50 12.45 -0.32 -4.50
N ILE A 51 11.52 0.64 -4.52
CA ILE A 51 10.09 0.36 -4.72
C ILE A 51 9.86 -0.35 -6.05
N GLU A 52 10.48 0.09 -7.15
CA GLU A 52 10.26 -0.51 -8.46
C GLU A 52 10.86 -1.92 -8.56
N GLU A 53 12.00 -2.17 -7.93
CA GLU A 53 12.60 -3.51 -7.86
C GLU A 53 11.71 -4.48 -7.09
N VAL A 54 11.24 -4.10 -5.89
CA VAL A 54 10.31 -4.94 -5.09
C VAL A 54 9.00 -5.16 -5.85
N MET A 55 8.45 -4.11 -6.47
CA MET A 55 7.21 -4.21 -7.22
C MET A 55 7.35 -5.05 -8.49
N THR A 56 8.54 -5.17 -9.08
CA THR A 56 8.79 -6.08 -10.19
C THR A 56 8.61 -7.53 -9.77
N GLU A 57 9.20 -7.94 -8.64
CA GLU A 57 9.04 -9.29 -8.09
C GLU A 57 7.60 -9.55 -7.62
N ALA A 58 6.96 -8.56 -7.00
CA ALA A 58 5.57 -8.67 -6.57
C ALA A 58 4.59 -8.85 -7.74
N ARG A 59 4.79 -8.12 -8.85
CA ARG A 59 3.98 -8.29 -10.07
C ARG A 59 4.21 -9.67 -10.70
N ALA A 60 5.42 -10.21 -10.66
CA ALA A 60 5.72 -11.57 -11.11
C ALA A 60 4.97 -12.61 -10.27
N ALA A 61 5.04 -12.50 -8.94
CA ALA A 61 4.30 -13.37 -8.02
C ALA A 61 2.77 -13.32 -8.21
N VAL A 62 2.22 -12.13 -8.51
CA VAL A 62 0.80 -11.98 -8.86
C VAL A 62 0.47 -12.70 -10.17
N ALA A 63 1.33 -12.60 -11.18
CA ALA A 63 1.14 -13.29 -12.47
C ALA A 63 1.14 -14.83 -12.30
N GLU A 64 1.91 -15.34 -11.35
CA GLU A 64 2.00 -16.76 -11.01
C GLU A 64 0.94 -17.24 -10.00
N GLN A 65 0.14 -16.32 -9.44
CA GLN A 65 -0.83 -16.59 -8.37
C GLN A 65 -0.18 -17.23 -7.12
N ALA A 66 1.07 -16.89 -6.80
CA ALA A 66 1.86 -17.51 -5.73
C ALA A 66 1.34 -17.16 -4.33
N GLY A 67 0.79 -15.96 -4.14
CA GLY A 67 0.30 -15.47 -2.85
C GLY A 67 1.39 -15.16 -1.81
N HIS A 68 2.65 -15.10 -2.24
CA HIS A 68 3.83 -14.64 -1.51
C HIS A 68 4.82 -14.09 -2.54
N VAL A 69 5.80 -13.30 -2.10
CA VAL A 69 6.86 -12.73 -2.95
C VAL A 69 8.20 -13.24 -2.46
N ASP A 70 8.92 -13.95 -3.33
CA ASP A 70 10.28 -14.41 -3.07
C ASP A 70 11.27 -13.29 -3.38
N LEU A 71 11.46 -12.38 -2.42
CA LEU A 71 12.43 -11.29 -2.54
C LEU A 71 13.84 -11.77 -2.19
N SER A 72 14.85 -11.35 -2.94
CA SER A 72 16.25 -11.63 -2.59
C SER A 72 16.64 -10.97 -1.27
N GLU A 73 17.44 -11.66 -0.44
CA GLU A 73 17.98 -11.13 0.81
C GLU A 73 18.68 -9.78 0.62
N ASP A 74 19.51 -9.64 -0.42
CA ASP A 74 20.21 -8.38 -0.76
C ASP A 74 19.27 -7.18 -0.95
N LEU A 75 18.05 -7.41 -1.46
CA LEU A 75 17.07 -6.34 -1.72
C LEU A 75 16.22 -6.05 -0.46
N ALA A 76 15.95 -7.08 0.34
CA ALA A 76 15.29 -6.92 1.63
C ALA A 76 16.16 -6.13 2.62
N GLU A 77 17.47 -6.39 2.66
CA GLU A 77 18.43 -5.72 3.55
C GLU A 77 18.61 -4.22 3.24
N GLN A 78 18.32 -3.79 2.00
CA GLN A 78 18.37 -2.38 1.62
C GLN A 78 17.26 -1.53 2.25
N PHE A 79 16.19 -2.16 2.75
CA PHE A 79 15.03 -1.43 3.28
C PHE A 79 15.40 -0.44 4.38
N ASP A 80 16.19 -0.87 5.37
CA ASP A 80 16.53 -0.03 6.53
C ASP A 80 17.30 1.23 6.11
N GLU A 81 18.26 1.10 5.19
CA GLU A 81 19.04 2.23 4.65
C GLU A 81 18.15 3.19 3.85
N VAL A 82 17.27 2.63 3.01
CA VAL A 82 16.37 3.42 2.15
C VAL A 82 15.32 4.16 2.99
N ASP A 83 14.76 3.54 4.02
CA ASP A 83 13.76 4.17 4.90
C ASP A 83 14.37 5.24 5.81
N GLU A 84 15.56 4.99 6.38
CA GLU A 84 16.26 5.95 7.25
C GLU A 84 16.57 7.26 6.51
N ASP A 85 16.97 7.18 5.23
CA ASP A 85 17.34 8.34 4.42
C ASP A 85 16.14 9.00 3.70
N ALA A 86 14.94 8.43 3.77
CA ALA A 86 13.75 8.93 3.10
C ALA A 86 13.11 10.14 3.81
N ASP A 87 13.73 11.32 3.69
CA ASP A 87 13.19 12.60 4.19
C ASP A 87 12.21 13.26 3.20
N GLU A 88 11.16 12.53 2.83
CA GLU A 88 10.07 13.04 2.01
C GLU A 88 8.71 12.66 2.60
N THR A 89 7.80 13.64 2.70
CA THR A 89 6.47 13.47 3.27
C THR A 89 5.72 12.28 2.66
N GLY A 90 5.35 11.33 3.52
CA GLY A 90 4.63 10.11 3.16
C GLY A 90 5.50 8.94 2.66
N VAL A 91 6.75 9.17 2.25
CA VAL A 91 7.55 8.13 1.55
C VAL A 91 7.86 6.94 2.46
N SER A 92 8.28 7.17 3.70
CA SER A 92 8.48 6.08 4.68
C SER A 92 7.22 5.22 4.86
N GLN A 93 6.03 5.84 4.86
CA GLN A 93 4.78 5.08 4.95
C GLN A 93 4.56 4.19 3.74
N LEU A 94 4.84 4.69 2.53
CA LEU A 94 4.75 3.87 1.33
C LEU A 94 5.80 2.75 1.30
N LEU A 95 7.04 3.03 1.74
CA LEU A 95 8.10 2.02 1.87
C LEU A 95 7.67 0.89 2.80
N MET A 96 7.12 1.20 3.98
CA MET A 96 6.54 0.19 4.87
C MET A 96 5.40 -0.60 4.21
N GLY A 97 4.55 0.08 3.44
CA GLY A 97 3.48 -0.56 2.66
C GLY A 97 4.01 -1.58 1.66
N VAL A 98 5.07 -1.22 0.93
CA VAL A 98 5.77 -2.09 -0.02
C VAL A 98 6.49 -3.23 0.72
N ALA A 99 7.08 -2.97 1.89
CA ALA A 99 7.75 -4.00 2.70
C ALA A 99 6.82 -5.13 3.14
N ASN A 100 5.57 -4.80 3.50
CA ASN A 100 4.55 -5.80 3.86
C ASN A 100 4.35 -6.86 2.77
N VAL A 101 4.60 -6.53 1.49
CA VAL A 101 4.36 -7.37 0.31
C VAL A 101 5.21 -8.65 0.34
N TYR A 102 6.41 -8.60 0.90
CA TYR A 102 7.36 -9.73 0.91
C TYR A 102 7.69 -10.28 2.31
N GLU A 103 7.24 -9.63 3.39
CA GLU A 103 7.60 -10.01 4.77
C GLU A 103 7.08 -11.41 5.18
N PHE A 104 6.11 -11.98 4.45
CA PHE A 104 5.39 -13.18 4.86
C PHE A 104 5.49 -14.32 3.83
N ASP A 105 5.73 -15.54 4.32
CA ASP A 105 5.66 -16.81 3.55
C ASP A 105 4.28 -17.01 2.88
N SER A 106 3.25 -16.36 3.39
CA SER A 106 1.92 -16.29 2.78
C SER A 106 1.27 -14.95 3.10
N PHE A 107 0.83 -14.23 2.08
CA PHE A 107 0.32 -12.89 2.22
C PHE A 107 -1.00 -12.85 3.01
N THR A 108 -0.97 -12.16 4.15
CA THR A 108 -2.06 -12.15 5.14
C THR A 108 -3.03 -10.99 4.91
N SER A 109 -4.22 -11.07 5.49
CA SER A 109 -5.15 -9.94 5.57
C SER A 109 -4.56 -8.76 6.33
N LYS A 110 -3.85 -9.01 7.43
CA LYS A 110 -3.13 -7.98 8.19
C LYS A 110 -2.09 -7.26 7.33
N ALA A 111 -1.32 -8.00 6.51
CA ALA A 111 -0.37 -7.41 5.58
C ALA A 111 -1.08 -6.56 4.51
N LEU A 112 -2.22 -7.04 4.00
CA LEU A 112 -3.06 -6.27 3.08
C LEU A 112 -3.55 -4.97 3.73
N GLU A 113 -4.09 -5.03 4.95
CA GLU A 113 -4.55 -3.84 5.68
C GLU A 113 -3.43 -2.83 5.89
N GLY A 114 -2.25 -3.30 6.32
CA GLY A 114 -1.06 -2.46 6.47
C GLY A 114 -0.67 -1.79 5.15
N THR A 115 -0.74 -2.51 4.04
CA THR A 115 -0.42 -1.99 2.71
C THR A 115 -1.44 -0.96 2.22
N LEU A 116 -2.74 -1.23 2.39
CA LEU A 116 -3.81 -0.30 2.01
C LEU A 116 -3.76 0.97 2.86
N PHE A 117 -3.52 0.82 4.15
CA PHE A 117 -3.36 1.94 5.06
C PHE A 117 -2.12 2.78 4.70
N ALA A 118 -0.98 2.16 4.42
CA ALA A 118 0.22 2.84 3.94
C ALA A 118 -0.02 3.67 2.67
N CYS A 119 -0.71 3.10 1.67
CA CYS A 119 -1.08 3.83 0.44
C CYS A 119 -1.96 5.05 0.73
N TYR A 120 -2.87 4.91 1.69
CA TYR A 120 -3.73 5.99 2.16
C TYR A 120 -2.91 7.10 2.84
N VAL A 121 -2.09 6.74 3.83
CA VAL A 121 -1.27 7.71 4.58
C VAL A 121 -0.28 8.42 3.67
N PHE A 122 0.38 7.71 2.74
CA PHE A 122 1.24 8.34 1.72
C PHE A 122 0.49 9.43 0.95
N SER A 123 -0.72 9.13 0.48
CA SER A 123 -1.52 10.09 -0.29
C SER A 123 -2.06 11.23 0.56
N GLN A 124 -2.47 10.93 1.80
CA GLN A 124 -3.06 11.90 2.72
C GLN A 124 -2.02 12.90 3.25
N GLN A 125 -0.85 12.44 3.69
CA GLN A 125 0.19 13.32 4.26
C GLN A 125 0.69 14.36 3.26
N ARG A 126 0.65 14.05 1.96
CA ARG A 126 1.10 14.96 0.88
C ARG A 126 0.09 16.06 0.56
N GLU A 127 -1.16 15.91 0.98
CA GLU A 127 -2.26 16.85 0.70
C GLU A 127 -2.70 17.60 1.96
N VAL A 128 -2.79 16.90 3.09
CA VAL A 128 -3.14 17.44 4.40
C VAL A 128 -2.24 16.80 5.46
N PRO A 129 -1.01 17.27 5.67
CA PRO A 129 -0.15 16.72 6.71
C PRO A 129 -0.80 16.94 8.08
N GLU A 130 -0.82 15.90 8.92
CA GLU A 130 -1.30 15.94 10.31
C GLU A 130 -2.74 16.49 10.49
N PRO A 131 -3.77 15.83 9.92
CA PRO A 131 -5.15 16.23 10.13
C PRO A 131 -5.51 16.07 11.61
N GLU A 132 -6.16 17.09 12.18
CA GLU A 132 -6.69 17.05 13.54
C GLU A 132 -8.06 16.36 13.58
N THR A 133 -8.75 16.28 12.45
CA THR A 133 -10.13 15.76 12.34
C THR A 133 -10.37 14.91 11.09
N ILE A 134 -11.38 14.04 11.15
CA ILE A 134 -11.83 13.26 9.99
C ILE A 134 -12.41 14.18 8.91
N GLU A 135 -13.05 15.28 9.31
CA GLU A 135 -13.63 16.26 8.38
C GLU A 135 -12.57 16.95 7.51
N GLU A 136 -11.36 17.17 8.04
CA GLU A 136 -10.23 17.69 7.27
C GLU A 136 -9.76 16.70 6.21
N GLU A 137 -9.63 15.41 6.58
CA GLU A 137 -9.33 14.35 5.63
C GLU A 137 -10.45 14.21 4.58
N GLU A 138 -11.71 14.27 5.00
CA GLU A 138 -12.86 14.13 4.13
C GLU A 138 -12.99 15.28 3.14
N ALA A 139 -12.54 16.48 3.49
CA ALA A 139 -12.50 17.62 2.59
C ALA A 139 -11.51 17.41 1.42
N VAL A 140 -10.47 16.60 1.61
CA VAL A 140 -9.44 16.32 0.61
C VAL A 140 -9.94 15.32 -0.43
N ALA A 141 -10.02 15.76 -1.69
CA ALA A 141 -10.45 14.92 -2.81
C ALA A 141 -9.61 13.64 -2.93
N ARG A 142 -8.29 13.76 -2.76
CA ARG A 142 -7.35 12.64 -2.86
C ARG A 142 -7.63 11.54 -1.83
N CYS A 143 -7.93 11.89 -0.58
CA CYS A 143 -8.27 10.91 0.46
C CYS A 143 -9.49 10.07 0.07
N ARG A 144 -10.55 10.73 -0.42
CA ARG A 144 -11.76 10.07 -0.91
C ARG A 144 -11.50 9.20 -2.15
N GLU A 145 -10.66 9.64 -3.06
CA GLU A 145 -10.30 8.88 -4.27
C GLU A 145 -9.56 7.58 -3.93
N VAL A 146 -8.61 7.63 -3.00
CA VAL A 146 -7.86 6.46 -2.55
C VAL A 146 -8.81 5.45 -1.91
N ILE A 147 -9.65 5.88 -0.96
CA ILE A 147 -10.64 5.02 -0.29
C ILE A 147 -11.58 4.39 -1.33
N ALA A 148 -12.14 5.19 -2.23
CA ALA A 148 -13.04 4.69 -3.26
C ALA A 148 -12.34 3.69 -4.19
N HIS A 149 -11.06 3.87 -4.50
CA HIS A 149 -10.30 2.89 -5.27
C HIS A 149 -10.10 1.58 -4.52
N GLN A 150 -9.67 1.65 -3.27
CA GLN A 150 -9.46 0.47 -2.42
C GLN A 150 -10.77 -0.30 -2.21
N GLN A 151 -11.88 0.40 -1.97
CA GLN A 151 -13.21 -0.22 -1.87
C GLN A 151 -13.57 -1.03 -3.11
N ARG A 152 -13.35 -0.46 -4.31
CA ARG A 152 -13.59 -1.15 -5.59
C ARG A 152 -12.72 -2.39 -5.75
N LEU A 153 -11.46 -2.35 -5.33
CA LEU A 153 -10.56 -3.51 -5.38
C LEU A 153 -11.11 -4.66 -4.53
N ILE A 154 -11.54 -4.35 -3.31
CA ILE A 154 -12.08 -5.33 -2.36
C ILE A 154 -13.42 -5.89 -2.88
N GLU A 155 -14.34 -5.04 -3.33
CA GLU A 155 -15.64 -5.45 -3.91
C GLU A 155 -15.47 -6.38 -5.11
N THR A 156 -14.60 -5.99 -6.05
CA THR A 156 -14.31 -6.80 -7.25
C THR A 156 -13.74 -8.16 -6.87
N ALA A 157 -12.88 -8.22 -5.86
CA ALA A 157 -12.28 -9.45 -5.39
C ALA A 157 -13.26 -10.36 -4.64
N ALA A 158 -14.19 -9.78 -3.89
CA ALA A 158 -15.25 -10.50 -3.19
C ALA A 158 -16.35 -11.03 -4.14
N GLY A 159 -16.38 -10.55 -5.39
CA GLY A 159 -17.37 -10.93 -6.41
C GLY A 159 -18.70 -10.19 -6.27
N TRP A 160 -18.66 -8.93 -5.80
CA TRP A 160 -19.84 -8.09 -5.54
C TRP A 160 -20.01 -7.05 -6.64
#